data_AF-A0A2V4C4U9-F1
#
_entry.id   AF-A0A2V4C4U9-F1
#
_cell.length_a   1.000
_cell.length_b   1.000
_cell.length_c   1.000
_cell.angle_alpha   90.00
_cell.angle_beta   90.00
_cell.angle_gamma   90.00
#
_symmetry.space_group_name_H-M   'P 1'
#
loop_
_entity.id
_entity.type
_entity.pdbx_description
1 polymer ?
#
loop_
_entity_poly.entity_id
_entity_poly.type
_entity_poly.pdbx_seq_one_letter_code
_entity_poly.pdbx_strand_id
1 'polypeptide(L)'
;MMQTYSIETSNGNKQDLLIDSRTSIYSDVFSELKKQEAFVFGLGASGKTKTSLTEVSYADFDKIYKEGRRRTESGMLNYIQWGGMIGGLVYFLLFVKASFLGIYRSRNWFCVMLGIWVAFKGLFSFIEDATYFSVSSIFIFFAIGICMSKKIRQLDDLEIKVFFKKTLKFN
;
A
#
# COMPACT_ATOMS: atom_id res chain seq x y z
N MET A 1 -10.18 28.97 8.48
CA MET A 1 -8.89 29.54 8.90
C MET A 1 -8.24 28.53 9.83
N MET A 2 -7.29 27.73 9.32
CA MET A 2 -6.64 26.65 10.05
C MET A 2 -5.61 27.28 10.99
N GLN A 3 -5.71 27.06 12.30
CA GLN A 3 -4.77 27.59 13.29
C GLN A 3 -3.46 26.80 13.19
N THR A 4 -2.37 27.45 12.80
CA THR A 4 -1.02 26.89 12.82
C THR A 4 -0.41 27.04 14.21
N TYR A 5 -0.10 25.92 14.86
CA TYR A 5 0.64 25.88 16.12
C TYR A 5 2.14 25.71 15.79
N SER A 6 2.90 26.80 15.89
CA SER A 6 4.34 26.82 15.70
C SER A 6 5.06 26.92 17.05
N ILE A 7 6.08 26.08 17.28
CA ILE A 7 7.02 26.26 18.40
C ILE A 7 8.34 26.84 17.88
N GLU A 8 8.84 27.84 18.59
CA GLU A 8 10.18 28.39 18.37
C GLU A 8 11.18 27.52 19.14
N THR A 9 12.09 26.85 18.43
CA THR A 9 13.22 26.17 19.07
C THR A 9 14.30 27.19 19.40
N SER A 10 15.12 26.94 20.42
CA SER A 10 16.15 27.85 20.97
C SER A 10 17.19 28.42 19.96
N ASN A 11 17.17 27.99 18.70
CA ASN A 11 17.97 28.52 17.58
C ASN A 11 17.20 29.49 16.64
N GLY A 12 15.99 29.93 17.01
CA GLY A 12 15.22 30.92 16.23
C GLY A 12 14.50 30.36 14.98
N ASN A 13 14.54 29.04 14.76
CA ASN A 13 13.80 28.40 13.68
C ASN A 13 12.37 28.09 14.14
N LYS A 14 11.38 28.67 13.44
CA LYS A 14 9.96 28.37 13.59
C LYS A 14 9.66 27.03 12.94
N GLN A 15 9.26 26.04 13.74
CA GLN A 15 8.81 24.75 13.23
C GLN A 15 7.28 24.67 13.38
N ASP A 16 6.58 24.52 12.26
CA ASP A 16 5.15 24.22 12.26
C ASP A 16 4.94 22.75 12.61
N LEU A 17 4.38 22.50 13.79
CA LEU A 17 4.09 21.15 14.28
C LEU A 17 2.90 20.49 13.55
N LEU A 18 2.17 21.25 12.76
CA LEU A 18 1.00 20.80 12.00
C LEU A 18 1.33 20.42 10.56
N ILE A 19 2.61 20.37 10.18
CA ILE A 19 3.00 19.88 8.85
C ILE A 19 2.64 18.40 8.77
N ASP A 20 1.60 18.09 7.99
CA ASP A 20 1.20 16.73 7.67
C ASP A 20 2.31 16.03 6.87
N SER A 21 3.04 15.15 7.54
CA SER A 21 4.14 14.37 6.98
C SER A 21 3.70 13.44 5.84
N ARG A 22 2.40 13.11 5.73
CA ARG A 22 1.89 12.24 4.66
C ARG A 22 1.68 13.04 3.38
N THR A 23 1.04 14.21 3.47
CA THR A 23 0.82 15.08 2.31
C THR A 23 2.14 15.51 1.66
N SER A 24 3.18 15.79 2.46
CA SER A 24 4.51 16.12 1.95
C SER A 24 5.12 14.97 1.14
N ILE A 25 5.02 13.73 1.64
CA ILE A 25 5.50 12.53 0.93
C ILE A 25 4.82 12.35 -0.44
N TYR A 26 3.50 12.56 -0.54
CA TYR A 26 2.80 12.48 -1.83
C TYR A 26 3.33 13.54 -2.80
N SER A 27 3.49 14.79 -2.33
CA SER A 27 3.99 15.89 -3.16
C SER A 27 5.41 15.64 -3.70
N ASP A 28 6.26 15.00 -2.90
CA ASP A 28 7.63 14.63 -3.28
C ASP A 28 7.65 13.59 -4.41
N VAL A 29 6.81 12.56 -4.32
CA VAL A 29 6.74 11.52 -5.35
C VAL A 29 6.18 12.09 -6.66
N PHE A 30 5.13 12.89 -6.60
CA PHE A 30 4.55 13.49 -7.81
C PHE A 30 5.46 14.53 -8.46
N SER A 31 6.19 15.31 -7.67
CA SER A 31 7.15 16.29 -8.21
C SER A 31 8.33 15.60 -8.91
N GLU A 32 8.85 14.51 -8.35
CA GLU A 32 9.92 13.71 -9.00
C GLU A 32 9.43 12.98 -10.25
N LEU A 33 8.21 12.41 -10.23
CA LEU A 33 7.61 11.80 -11.42
C LEU A 33 7.42 12.83 -12.55
N LYS A 34 7.04 14.07 -12.21
CA LYS A 34 6.91 15.16 -13.17
C LYS A 34 8.28 15.59 -13.73
N LYS A 35 9.29 15.68 -12.87
CA LYS A 35 10.66 16.08 -13.25
C LYS A 35 11.32 15.11 -14.23
N GLN A 36 11.04 13.82 -14.10
CA GLN A 36 11.63 12.78 -14.95
C GLN A 36 10.69 12.35 -16.10
N GLU A 37 9.58 13.06 -16.31
CA GLU A 37 8.53 12.73 -17.29
C GLU A 37 8.02 11.27 -17.21
N ALA A 38 8.16 10.66 -16.03
CA ALA A 38 7.95 9.24 -15.80
C ALA A 38 6.55 8.93 -15.24
N PHE A 39 5.57 9.82 -15.46
CA PHE A 39 4.24 9.71 -14.85
C PHE A 39 3.49 8.42 -15.23
N VAL A 40 3.73 7.92 -16.45
CA VAL A 40 3.03 6.74 -17.01
C VAL A 40 3.64 5.44 -16.50
N PHE A 41 4.96 5.29 -16.61
CA PHE A 41 5.68 4.03 -16.32
C PHE A 41 6.41 4.02 -14.97
N GLY A 42 6.48 5.17 -14.28
CA GLY A 42 7.19 5.32 -13.02
C GLY A 42 8.70 5.37 -13.20
N LEU A 43 9.38 5.54 -12.07
CA LEU A 43 10.84 5.64 -11.98
C LEU A 43 11.53 4.26 -12.09
N GLY A 44 10.77 3.18 -12.30
CA GLY A 44 11.25 1.81 -12.39
C GLY A 44 11.63 1.19 -11.03
N ALA A 45 12.14 -0.05 -11.06
CA ALA A 45 12.45 -0.83 -9.86
C ALA A 45 13.60 -0.26 -8.99
N SER A 46 14.43 0.61 -9.56
CA SER A 46 15.50 1.34 -8.84
C SER A 46 15.14 2.82 -8.61
N GLY A 47 13.88 3.20 -8.87
CA GLY A 47 13.41 4.56 -8.79
C GLY A 47 13.45 5.13 -7.38
N LYS A 48 14.14 6.25 -7.20
CA LYS A 48 14.32 6.91 -5.90
C LYS A 48 13.74 8.32 -5.96
N THR A 49 13.02 8.72 -4.92
CA THR A 49 12.43 10.05 -4.80
C THR A 49 13.23 10.88 -3.80
N LYS A 50 13.49 12.15 -4.15
CA LYS A 50 14.10 13.11 -3.23
C LYS A 50 13.00 13.72 -2.37
N THR A 51 13.23 13.81 -1.06
CA THR A 51 12.21 14.27 -0.09
C THR A 51 12.40 15.75 0.22
N SER A 52 11.32 16.55 0.29
CA SER A 52 11.31 18.00 0.60
C SER A 52 11.33 18.34 2.10
N LEU A 53 11.16 17.36 2.99
CA LEU A 53 11.33 17.49 4.45
C LEU A 53 12.80 17.72 4.88
N THR A 54 13.62 18.23 3.96
CA THR A 54 15.09 18.26 3.99
C THR A 54 15.69 19.36 4.88
N GLU A 55 14.90 20.30 5.40
CA GLU A 55 15.43 21.43 6.19
C GLU A 55 15.46 21.18 7.70
N VAL A 56 14.83 20.12 8.21
CA VAL A 56 14.79 19.86 9.66
C VAL A 56 15.80 18.77 10.02
N SER A 57 16.97 19.23 10.47
CA SER A 57 18.10 18.43 10.96
C SER A 57 17.71 17.55 12.14
N TYR A 58 17.24 16.33 11.89
CA TYR A 58 17.26 15.23 12.85
C TYR A 58 18.06 14.04 12.30
N ALA A 59 18.86 13.47 13.20
CA ALA A 59 19.94 12.53 12.97
C ALA A 59 19.53 11.23 12.25
N ASP A 60 20.54 10.52 11.71
CA ASP A 60 20.53 9.15 11.16
C ASP A 60 20.06 8.87 9.72
N PHE A 61 19.64 9.87 8.96
CA PHE A 61 19.15 9.68 7.59
C PHE A 61 20.19 9.89 6.47
N ASP A 62 21.49 10.02 6.78
CA ASP A 62 22.57 10.40 5.82
C ASP A 62 22.66 9.52 4.56
N LYS A 63 22.34 8.23 4.67
CA LYS A 63 22.28 7.32 3.51
C LYS A 63 21.05 7.56 2.63
N ILE A 64 19.89 7.80 3.22
CA ILE A 64 18.66 8.13 2.49
C ILE A 64 18.81 9.49 1.79
N TYR A 65 19.55 10.42 2.40
CA TYR A 65 19.85 11.75 1.85
C TYR A 65 20.77 11.72 0.62
N LYS A 66 21.83 10.90 0.62
CA LYS A 66 22.75 10.79 -0.53
C LYS A 66 22.19 9.93 -1.66
N GLU A 67 21.43 8.90 -1.32
CA GLU A 67 20.96 7.95 -2.31
C GLU A 67 19.56 8.24 -2.83
N GLY A 68 18.68 8.90 -2.08
CA GLY A 68 17.25 9.08 -2.38
C GLY A 68 16.36 7.99 -1.77
N ARG A 69 15.09 8.33 -1.50
CA ARG A 69 14.15 7.43 -0.82
C ARG A 69 13.63 6.36 -1.78
N ARG A 70 14.06 5.11 -1.55
CA ARG A 70 13.62 3.94 -2.34
C ARG A 70 12.18 3.51 -2.04
N ARG A 71 11.64 3.89 -0.89
CA ARG A 71 10.33 3.46 -0.39
C ARG A 71 9.65 4.55 0.41
N THR A 72 8.33 4.52 0.38
CA THR A 72 7.44 5.42 1.08
C THR A 72 6.54 4.68 2.05
N GLU A 73 6.03 5.40 3.04
CA GLU A 73 5.16 4.86 4.10
C GLU A 73 3.75 4.52 3.60
N SER A 74 3.39 4.99 2.40
CA SER A 74 2.15 4.61 1.72
C SER A 74 2.42 3.52 0.69
N GLY A 75 1.77 2.37 0.84
CA GLY A 75 1.93 1.22 -0.03
C GLY A 75 1.56 1.50 -1.47
N MET A 76 0.42 2.15 -1.69
CA MET A 76 0.01 2.53 -3.04
C MET A 76 1.02 3.49 -3.69
N LEU A 77 1.58 4.41 -2.92
CA LEU A 77 2.53 5.38 -3.44
C LEU A 77 3.83 4.72 -3.91
N ASN A 78 4.23 3.59 -3.32
CA ASN A 78 5.34 2.77 -3.82
C ASN A 78 5.05 2.17 -5.21
N TYR A 79 3.84 1.66 -5.44
CA TYR A 79 3.44 1.15 -6.75
C TYR A 79 3.35 2.25 -7.81
N ILE A 80 2.94 3.47 -7.42
CA ILE A 80 2.95 4.65 -8.30
C ILE A 80 4.38 5.14 -8.56
N GLN A 81 5.24 5.15 -7.56
CA GLN A 81 6.64 5.56 -7.72
C GLN A 81 7.38 4.62 -8.69
N TRP A 82 7.20 3.31 -8.58
CA TRP A 82 7.91 2.34 -9.42
C TRP A 82 7.26 2.09 -10.78
N GLY A 83 5.93 2.01 -10.83
CA GLY A 83 5.16 1.64 -12.02
C GLY A 83 4.31 2.76 -12.60
N GLY A 84 4.40 3.98 -12.07
CA GLY A 84 3.62 5.13 -12.52
C GLY A 84 2.13 4.98 -12.23
N MET A 85 1.31 5.77 -12.89
CA MET A 85 -0.14 5.63 -12.80
C MET A 85 -0.63 4.24 -13.24
N ILE A 86 0.07 3.59 -14.18
CA ILE A 86 -0.28 2.23 -14.61
C ILE A 86 -0.12 1.24 -13.46
N GLY A 87 1.02 1.29 -12.75
CA GLY A 87 1.28 0.43 -11.59
C GLY A 87 0.24 0.61 -10.49
N GLY A 88 -0.08 1.87 -10.16
CA GLY A 88 -1.13 2.19 -9.20
C GLY A 88 -2.52 1.70 -9.63
N LEU A 89 -2.87 1.87 -10.91
CA LEU A 89 -4.15 1.43 -11.45
C LEU A 89 -4.29 -0.10 -11.44
N VAL A 90 -3.27 -0.84 -11.86
CA VAL A 90 -3.27 -2.30 -11.84
C VAL A 90 -3.39 -2.82 -10.41
N TYR A 91 -2.64 -2.22 -9.47
CA TYR A 91 -2.73 -2.54 -8.06
C TYR A 91 -4.14 -2.34 -7.51
N PHE A 92 -4.75 -1.18 -7.78
CA PHE A 92 -6.11 -0.88 -7.35
C PHE A 92 -7.13 -1.85 -7.94
N LEU A 93 -7.07 -2.10 -9.25
CA LEU A 93 -7.98 -3.02 -9.93
C LEU A 93 -7.87 -4.46 -9.41
N LEU A 94 -6.67 -4.89 -9.00
CA LEU A 94 -6.46 -6.20 -8.40
C LEU A 94 -7.29 -6.36 -7.11
N PHE A 95 -7.19 -5.40 -6.19
CA PHE A 95 -7.93 -5.41 -4.93
C PHE A 95 -9.44 -5.31 -5.16
N VAL A 96 -9.88 -4.36 -6.00
CA VAL A 96 -11.30 -4.18 -6.31
C VAL A 96 -11.90 -5.45 -6.92
N LYS A 97 -11.21 -6.06 -7.89
CA LYS A 97 -11.68 -7.29 -8.54
C LYS A 97 -11.73 -8.47 -7.58
N ALA A 98 -10.70 -8.65 -6.75
CA ALA A 98 -10.63 -9.73 -5.78
C ALA A 98 -11.75 -9.62 -4.74
N SER A 99 -11.93 -8.43 -4.16
CA SER A 99 -13.00 -8.15 -3.21
C SER A 99 -14.38 -8.30 -3.82
N PHE A 100 -14.61 -7.78 -5.03
CA PHE A 100 -15.90 -7.91 -5.71
C PHE A 100 -16.27 -9.37 -5.96
N LEU A 101 -15.32 -10.18 -6.46
CA LEU A 101 -15.54 -11.62 -6.68
C LEU A 101 -15.76 -12.38 -5.37
N GLY A 102 -14.98 -12.06 -4.33
CA GLY A 102 -15.09 -12.67 -3.01
C GLY A 102 -16.43 -12.38 -2.34
N ILE A 103 -16.92 -11.14 -2.40
CA ILE A 103 -18.14 -10.70 -1.72
C ILE A 103 -19.40 -11.09 -2.50
N TYR A 104 -19.46 -10.78 -3.80
CA TYR A 104 -20.71 -10.87 -4.57
C TYR A 104 -20.85 -12.16 -5.39
N ARG A 105 -19.75 -12.89 -5.65
CA ARG A 105 -19.76 -14.10 -6.49
C ARG A 105 -19.26 -15.35 -5.77
N SER A 106 -19.40 -15.38 -4.45
CA SER A 106 -19.08 -16.55 -3.63
C SER A 106 -20.36 -17.17 -3.08
N ARG A 107 -20.37 -18.50 -2.99
CA ARG A 107 -21.48 -19.28 -2.42
C ARG A 107 -21.25 -19.65 -0.95
N ASN A 108 -20.05 -19.39 -0.42
CA ASN A 108 -19.64 -19.70 0.95
C ASN A 108 -19.27 -18.44 1.73
N TRP A 109 -19.46 -18.50 3.06
CA TRP A 109 -19.17 -17.40 3.96
C TRP A 109 -17.66 -17.13 4.10
N PHE A 110 -16.83 -18.17 3.96
CA PHE A 110 -15.37 -18.06 4.03
C PHE A 110 -14.80 -17.08 2.99
N CYS A 111 -15.18 -17.21 1.72
CA CYS A 111 -14.73 -16.31 0.66
C CYS A 111 -15.34 -14.91 0.80
N VAL A 112 -16.57 -14.79 1.33
CA VAL A 112 -17.19 -13.48 1.60
C VAL A 112 -16.38 -12.73 2.66
N MET A 113 -16.08 -13.37 3.79
CA MET A 113 -15.25 -12.76 4.86
C MET A 113 -13.86 -12.40 4.35
N LEU A 114 -13.20 -13.27 3.58
CA LEU A 114 -11.91 -12.96 2.96
C LEU A 114 -12.01 -11.79 1.99
N GLY A 115 -13.06 -11.71 1.17
CA GLY A 115 -13.28 -10.61 0.23
C GLY A 115 -13.45 -9.25 0.93
N ILE A 116 -14.18 -9.22 2.05
CA ILE A 116 -14.33 -8.05 2.91
C ILE A 116 -12.98 -7.65 3.53
N TRP A 117 -12.24 -8.62 4.07
CA TRP A 117 -10.91 -8.37 4.65
C TRP A 117 -9.92 -7.81 3.61
N VAL A 118 -9.91 -8.37 2.40
CA VAL A 118 -9.13 -7.85 1.26
C VAL A 118 -9.54 -6.42 0.92
N ALA A 119 -10.84 -6.09 0.96
CA ALA A 119 -11.32 -4.75 0.66
C ALA A 119 -10.80 -3.73 1.68
N PHE A 120 -10.89 -4.06 2.96
CA PHE A 120 -10.32 -3.24 4.03
C PHE A 120 -8.81 -3.08 3.87
N LYS A 121 -8.06 -4.17 3.63
CA LYS A 121 -6.62 -4.08 3.40
C LYS A 121 -6.27 -3.21 2.20
N GLY A 122 -7.04 -3.30 1.11
CA GLY A 122 -6.92 -2.44 -0.05
C GLY A 122 -7.08 -0.96 0.32
N LEU A 123 -8.13 -0.60 1.07
CA LEU A 123 -8.37 0.77 1.53
C LEU A 123 -7.25 1.28 2.46
N PHE A 124 -6.79 0.48 3.41
CA PHE A 124 -5.69 0.86 4.31
C PHE A 124 -4.35 1.02 3.58
N SER A 125 -4.16 0.35 2.43
CA SER A 125 -2.98 0.53 1.60
C SER A 125 -2.85 1.93 1.00
N PHE A 126 -3.96 2.66 0.85
CA PHE A 126 -3.93 4.08 0.49
C PHE A 126 -3.42 4.98 1.63
N ILE A 127 -3.56 4.55 2.88
CA ILE A 127 -3.37 5.42 4.04
C ILE A 127 -2.01 5.17 4.71
N GLU A 128 -1.64 3.91 4.95
CA GLU A 128 -0.58 3.61 5.93
C GLU A 128 0.28 2.38 5.60
N ASP A 129 -0.14 1.52 4.67
CA ASP A 129 0.48 0.19 4.54
C ASP A 129 1.78 0.23 3.73
N ALA A 130 2.90 0.57 4.37
CA ALA A 130 4.22 0.49 3.76
C ALA A 130 4.50 -0.93 3.23
N THR A 131 4.90 -1.04 1.96
CA THR A 131 5.14 -2.34 1.30
C THR A 131 6.42 -2.98 1.81
N TYR A 132 6.30 -3.75 2.88
CA TYR A 132 7.34 -4.67 3.35
C TYR A 132 7.09 -6.07 2.81
N PHE A 133 8.16 -6.77 2.44
CA PHE A 133 8.06 -8.21 2.22
C PHE A 133 7.94 -8.89 3.58
N SER A 134 6.70 -9.13 4.01
CA SER A 134 6.36 -9.76 5.28
C SER A 134 5.38 -10.90 5.06
N VAL A 135 5.19 -11.73 6.09
CA VAL A 135 4.19 -12.80 6.08
C VAL A 135 2.78 -12.24 5.79
N SER A 136 2.48 -11.04 6.28
CA SER A 136 1.22 -10.34 6.02
C SER A 136 1.03 -10.04 4.52
N SER A 137 2.10 -9.64 3.84
CA SER A 137 2.10 -9.38 2.40
C SER A 137 1.88 -10.67 1.59
N ILE A 138 2.46 -11.79 2.02
CA ILE A 138 2.21 -13.09 1.39
C ILE A 138 0.74 -13.51 1.61
N PHE A 139 0.22 -13.32 2.82
CA PHE A 139 -1.14 -13.69 3.18
C PHE A 139 -2.19 -12.90 2.40
N ILE A 140 -1.99 -11.60 2.15
CA ILE A 140 -2.91 -10.82 1.31
C ILE A 140 -2.95 -11.32 -0.13
N PHE A 141 -1.81 -11.71 -0.71
CA PHE A 141 -1.79 -12.31 -2.05
C PHE A 141 -2.48 -13.68 -2.09
N PHE A 142 -2.32 -14.51 -1.05
CA PHE A 142 -3.08 -15.75 -0.93
C PHE A 142 -4.58 -15.50 -0.83
N ALA A 143 -5.01 -14.54 -0.01
CA ALA A 143 -6.42 -14.19 0.13
C ALA A 143 -7.02 -13.70 -1.20
N ILE A 144 -6.28 -12.85 -1.93
CA ILE A 144 -6.64 -12.41 -3.29
C ILE A 144 -6.76 -13.62 -4.22
N GLY A 145 -5.79 -14.54 -4.22
CA GLY A 145 -5.81 -15.74 -5.04
C GLY A 145 -7.00 -16.65 -4.75
N ILE A 146 -7.36 -16.83 -3.48
CA ILE A 146 -8.54 -17.59 -3.05
C ILE A 146 -9.82 -16.93 -3.55
N CYS A 147 -9.96 -15.61 -3.38
CA CYS A 147 -11.12 -14.86 -3.86
C CYS A 147 -11.24 -14.89 -5.40
N MET A 148 -10.12 -14.92 -6.13
CA MET A 148 -10.14 -15.03 -7.59
C MET A 148 -10.47 -16.44 -8.07
N SER A 149 -10.13 -17.47 -7.30
CA SER A 149 -10.36 -18.88 -7.65
C SER A 149 -11.84 -19.22 -7.76
N LYS A 150 -12.30 -19.48 -9.00
CA LYS A 150 -13.69 -19.90 -9.26
C LYS A 150 -14.03 -21.22 -8.57
N LYS A 151 -13.08 -22.15 -8.50
CA LYS A 151 -13.28 -23.47 -7.88
C LYS A 151 -13.66 -23.34 -6.41
N ILE A 152 -12.96 -22.50 -5.64
CA ILE A 152 -13.21 -22.33 -4.20
C ILE A 152 -14.49 -21.52 -3.95
N ARG A 153 -14.74 -20.47 -4.74
CA ARG A 153 -15.94 -19.64 -4.60
C ARG A 153 -17.25 -20.37 -4.87
N GLN A 154 -17.23 -21.40 -5.70
CA GLN A 154 -18.42 -22.17 -6.07
C GLN A 154 -18.79 -23.25 -5.06
N LEU A 155 -17.87 -23.60 -4.15
CA LEU A 155 -18.14 -24.54 -3.08
C LEU A 155 -19.11 -23.94 -2.07
N ASP A 156 -20.03 -24.77 -1.55
CA ASP A 156 -20.86 -24.43 -0.40
C ASP A 156 -20.07 -24.55 0.93
N ASP A 157 -20.61 -24.03 2.02
CA ASP A 157 -19.96 -24.01 3.33
C ASP A 157 -19.59 -25.42 3.84
N LEU A 158 -20.43 -26.42 3.57
CA LEU A 158 -20.16 -27.82 3.91
C LEU A 158 -19.04 -28.40 3.04
N GLU A 159 -19.06 -28.11 1.74
CA GLU A 159 -18.06 -28.59 0.78
C GLU A 159 -16.68 -27.99 1.08
N ILE A 160 -16.63 -26.72 1.49
CA ILE A 160 -15.40 -26.08 1.97
C ILE A 160 -14.83 -26.79 3.20
N LYS A 161 -15.66 -27.13 4.19
CA LYS A 161 -15.20 -27.83 5.40
C LYS A 161 -14.61 -29.19 5.05
N VAL A 162 -15.26 -29.94 4.15
CA VAL A 162 -14.76 -31.23 3.66
C VAL A 162 -13.47 -31.06 2.85
N PHE A 163 -13.40 -30.03 2.00
CA PHE A 163 -12.20 -29.70 1.22
C PHE A 163 -10.99 -29.44 2.13
N PHE A 164 -11.15 -28.61 3.16
CA PHE A 164 -10.06 -28.34 4.12
C PHE A 164 -9.69 -29.59 4.92
N LYS A 165 -10.67 -30.37 5.41
CA LYS A 165 -10.41 -31.61 6.15
C LYS A 165 -9.67 -32.67 5.32
N LYS A 166 -9.99 -32.77 4.02
CA LYS A 166 -9.30 -33.69 3.10
C LYS A 166 -7.89 -33.25 2.78
N THR A 167 -7.69 -31.93 2.62
CA THR A 167 -6.39 -31.34 2.25
C THR A 167 -5.44 -31.33 3.45
N LEU A 168 -5.94 -30.99 4.64
CA LEU A 168 -5.20 -30.91 5.89
C LEU A 168 -5.28 -32.24 6.66
N LYS A 169 -5.11 -33.38 5.99
CA LYS A 169 -4.96 -34.66 6.69
C LYS A 169 -3.72 -34.60 7.59
N PHE A 170 -3.91 -34.12 8.81
CA PHE A 170 -3.02 -34.35 9.93
C PHE A 170 -3.23 -35.80 10.33
N ASN A 171 -2.30 -36.64 9.90
CA ASN A 171 -2.16 -38.01 10.38
C ASN A 171 -1.53 -37.96 11.77
#